data_AF-A0A1G0SV41-F1
#
_entry.id   AF-A0A1G0SV41-F1
#
_cell.length_a   1.000
_cell.length_b   1.000
_cell.length_c   1.000
_cell.angle_alpha   90.00
_cell.angle_beta   90.00
_cell.angle_gamma   90.00
#
_symmetry.space_group_name_H-M   'P 1'
#
loop_
_entity.id
_entity.type
_entity.pdbx_description
1 polymer ?
#
loop_
_entity_poly.entity_id
_entity_poly.type
_entity_poly.pdbx_seq_one_letter_code
_entity_poly.pdbx_strand_id
1 'polypeptide(L)' 'MNYRILITKTLDVPKNIFQEMYGSEEAAVAAAKQKLIDLNGDVAIVMQMVAGTAKVIHRFEQVRAAS' A
#
# COMPACT_ATOMS: atom_id res chain seq x y z
N MET A 1 -16.12 7.34 3.73
CA MET A 1 -15.55 6.18 3.03
C MET A 1 -14.07 6.21 3.32
N ASN A 2 -13.46 5.12 3.79
CA ASN A 2 -12.07 5.13 4.25
C ASN A 2 -11.21 4.23 3.38
N TYR A 3 -9.95 4.61 3.18
CA TYR A 3 -8.98 3.89 2.39
C TYR A 3 -7.83 3.46 3.30
N ARG A 4 -7.51 2.18 3.32
CA ARG A 4 -6.38 1.64 4.08
C ARG A 4 -5.22 1.36 3.15
N ILE A 5 -4.05 1.85 3.49
CA ILE A 5 -2.80 1.49 2.81
C ILE A 5 -2.13 0.36 3.58
N LEU A 6 -1.53 -0.58 2.86
CA LEU A 6 -0.64 -1.60 3.39
C LEU A 6 0.67 -1.58 2.59
N ILE A 7 1.81 -1.45 3.27
CA ILE A 7 3.12 -1.63 2.64
C ILE A 7 3.75 -2.90 3.17
N THR A 8 4.21 -3.76 2.26
CA THR A 8 4.75 -5.08 2.59
C THR A 8 6.16 -5.22 2.01
N LYS A 9 7.07 -5.83 2.80
CA LYS A 9 8.33 -6.40 2.31
C LYS A 9 8.18 -7.90 2.13
N THR A 10 8.67 -8.45 1.03
CA THR A 10 8.48 -9.84 0.59
C THR A 10 9.73 -10.72 0.74
N LEU A 11 10.85 -10.20 1.26
CA LEU A 11 12.05 -11.01 1.51
C LEU A 11 11.79 -12.01 2.64
N ASP A 12 11.79 -13.31 2.29
CA ASP A 12 11.63 -14.54 3.09
C ASP A 12 10.31 -14.71 3.88
N VAL A 13 9.73 -13.66 4.45
CA VAL A 13 8.41 -13.67 5.09
C VAL A 13 7.70 -12.34 4.80
N PRO A 14 6.48 -12.34 4.22
CA PRO A 14 5.71 -11.13 4.03
C PRO A 14 5.51 -10.40 5.36
N LYS A 15 6.15 -9.23 5.50
CA LYS A 15 6.00 -8.38 6.68
C LYS A 15 5.35 -7.07 6.28
N ASN A 16 4.21 -6.78 6.90
CA ASN A 16 3.57 -5.48 6.81
C ASN A 16 4.40 -4.48 7.63
N ILE A 17 4.95 -3.47 6.96
CA ILE A 17 5.82 -2.47 7.59
C ILE A 17 5.11 -1.13 7.78
N PHE A 18 3.93 -0.96 7.19
CA PHE A 18 3.12 0.25 7.35
C PHE A 18 1.64 -0.02 7.11
N GLN A 19 0.81 0.62 7.92
CA GLN A 19 -0.64 0.62 7.80
C GLN A 19 -1.23 1.94 8.29
N GLU A 20 -2.00 2.62 7.44
CA GLU A 20 -2.67 3.88 7.80
C GLU A 20 -3.99 4.02 7.03
N MET A 21 -4.92 4.83 7.57
CA MET A 21 -6.22 5.12 6.96
C MET A 21 -6.31 6.56 6.46
N TYR A 22 -6.90 6.73 5.28
CA TYR A 22 -7.10 8.01 4.59
C TYR A 22 -8.57 8.22 4.25
N GLY A 23 -9.00 9.48 4.23
CA GLY A 23 -10.37 9.88 3.92
C GLY A 23 -10.70 9.96 2.41
N SER A 24 -9.69 9.91 1.54
CA SER A 24 -9.86 9.97 0.09
C SER A 24 -8.95 8.99 -0.64
N GLU A 25 -9.38 8.55 -1.83
CA GLU A 25 -8.61 7.64 -2.67
C GLU A 25 -7.32 8.26 -3.17
N GLU A 26 -7.39 9.51 -3.64
CA GLU A 26 -6.25 10.23 -4.21
C GLU A 26 -5.13 10.41 -3.18
N ALA A 27 -5.48 10.80 -1.94
CA ALA A 27 -4.52 10.91 -0.86
C ALA A 27 -3.92 9.55 -0.50
N ALA A 28 -4.74 8.49 -0.48
CA ALA A 28 -4.27 7.13 -0.21
C ALA A 28 -3.30 6.63 -1.30
N VAL A 29 -3.59 6.89 -2.56
CA VAL A 29 -2.73 6.50 -3.69
C VAL A 29 -1.41 7.27 -3.67
N ALA A 30 -1.45 8.59 -3.45
CA ALA A 30 -0.25 9.42 -3.36
C ALA A 30 0.64 8.96 -2.19
N ALA A 31 0.04 8.77 -1.01
CA ALA A 31 0.76 8.26 0.16
C ALA A 31 1.30 6.84 -0.06
N ALA A 32 0.56 5.95 -0.72
CA ALA A 32 1.01 4.58 -0.99
C ALA A 32 2.27 4.55 -1.86
N LYS A 33 2.30 5.38 -2.93
CA LYS A 33 3.48 5.52 -3.79
C LYS A 33 4.67 6.10 -3.04
N GLN A 34 4.45 7.16 -2.24
CA GLN A 34 5.51 7.79 -1.46
C GLN A 34 6.07 6.81 -0.42
N LYS A 35 5.21 6.16 0.37
CA LYS A 35 5.60 5.22 1.42
C LYS A 35 6.25 3.94 0.88
N LEU A 36 5.87 3.50 -0.33
CA LEU A 36 6.56 2.40 -1.00
C LEU A 36 8.05 2.71 -1.18
N ILE A 37 8.38 3.95 -1.58
CA ILE A 37 9.76 4.40 -1.78
C ILE A 37 10.44 4.65 -0.43
N ASP A 38 9.83 5.46 0.45
CA ASP A 38 10.41 5.89 1.73
C ASP A 38 10.78 4.69 2.63
N LEU A 39 9.92 3.67 2.65
CA LEU A 39 10.09 2.49 3.49
C LEU A 39 10.85 1.36 2.78
N ASN A 40 11.25 1.59 1.53
CA ASN A 40 11.83 0.60 0.63
C ASN A 40 10.97 -0.68 0.61
N GLY A 41 9.64 -0.53 0.51
CA GLY A 41 8.70 -1.64 0.45
C GLY A 41 8.73 -2.32 -0.92
N ASP A 42 8.34 -3.59 -0.96
CA ASP A 42 8.25 -4.33 -2.22
C ASP A 42 6.88 -4.16 -2.87
N VAL A 43 5.82 -4.10 -2.06
CA VAL A 43 4.43 -3.95 -2.53
C VAL A 43 3.67 -2.94 -1.68
N ALA A 44 2.91 -2.06 -2.32
CA ALA A 44 1.92 -1.19 -1.69
C ALA A 44 0.51 -1.55 -2.17
N ILE A 45 -0.42 -1.75 -1.25
CA ILE A 45 -1.81 -2.10 -1.51
C ILE A 45 -2.71 -1.01 -0.95
N VAL A 46 -3.60 -0.46 -1.78
CA VAL A 46 -4.66 0.44 -1.34
C VAL A 46 -5.97 -0.33 -1.33
N MET A 47 -6.62 -0.35 -0.17
CA MET A 47 -7.89 -1.01 0.08
C MET A 47 -8.97 0.02 0.40
N GLN A 48 -10.11 -0.08 -0.26
CA GLN A 48 -11.31 0.66 0.10
C GLN A 48 -12.09 -0.10 1.17
N MET A 49 -12.41 0.56 2.28
CA MET A 49 -13.18 0.01 3.38
C MET A 49 -14.65 0.41 3.23
N VAL A 50 -15.53 -0.57 3.00
CA VAL A 50 -16.98 -0.37 2.82
C VAL A 50 -17.73 -1.35 3.72
N ALA A 51 -18.49 -0.83 4.69
CA ALA A 51 -19.36 -1.61 5.56
C ALA A 51 -18.71 -2.88 6.15
N GLY A 52 -17.48 -2.76 6.68
CA GLY A 52 -16.72 -3.87 7.26
C GLY A 52 -15.96 -4.74 6.26
N THR A 53 -16.18 -4.56 4.95
CA THR A 53 -15.44 -5.24 3.89
C THR A 53 -14.25 -4.40 3.44
N ALA A 54 -13.10 -5.06 3.22
CA ALA A 54 -11.94 -4.46 2.58
C ALA A 54 -11.86 -4.93 1.12
N LYS A 55 -11.87 -4.00 0.17
CA LYS A 55 -11.68 -4.29 -1.26
C LYS A 55 -10.37 -3.68 -1.74
N VAL A 56 -9.47 -4.49 -2.29
CA VAL A 56 -8.26 -3.97 -2.96
C VAL A 56 -8.68 -3.21 -4.22
N ILE A 57 -8.19 -1.97 -4.36
CA ILE A 57 -8.49 -1.11 -5.52
C ILE A 57 -7.24 -0.74 -6.31
N HIS A 58 -6.08 -0.63 -5.66
CA HIS A 58 -4.80 -0.37 -6.31
C HIS A 58 -3.70 -1.23 -5.70
N ARG A 59 -2.75 -1.65 -6.53
CA ARG A 59 -1.52 -2.34 -6.14
C ARG A 59 -0.34 -1.73 -6.91
N PHE A 60 0.70 -1.36 -6.18
CA PHE A 60 1.95 -0.85 -6.74
C PHE A 60 3.09 -1.76 -6.30
N GLU A 61 3.99 -2.08 -7.22
CA GLU A 61 5.16 -2.90 -6.95
C GLU A 61 6.42 -2.08 -7.21
N GLN A 62 7.44 -2.30 -6.40
CA GLN A 62 8.74 -1.69 -6.63
C GLN A 62 9.37 -2.33 -7.88
N VAL A 63 9.55 -1.54 -8.94
CA VAL A 63 10.31 -1.98 -10.12
C VAL A 63 11.79 -1.87 -9.78
N ARG A 64 12.43 -3.01 -9.49
CA ARG A 64 13.90 -3.07 -9.44
C ARG A 64 14.39 -3.15 -10.88
N ALA A 65 15.15 -2.15 -11.33
CA ALA A 65 15.86 -2.27 -12.59
C ALA A 65 16.79 -3.49 -12.48
N ALA A 66 16.58 -4.50 -13.31
CA ALA A 66 17.50 -5.61 -13.44
C ALA A 66 18.81 -5.04 -14.01
N SER A 67 19.84 -5.00 -13.16
CA SER A 67 21.21 -4.67 -13.52
C SER A 67 21.83 -5.75 -14.38
#